data_AF-A0A7R9ZCU8-F1
#
_entry.id   AF-A0A7R9ZCU8-F1
#
_cell.length_a   1.000
_cell.length_b   1.000
_cell.length_c   1.000
_cell.angle_alpha   90.00
_cell.angle_beta   90.00
_cell.angle_gamma   90.00
#
_symmetry.space_group_name_H-M   'P 1'
#
loop_
_entity.id
_entity.type
_entity.pdbx_description
1 polymer ?
#
loop_
_entity_poly.entity_id
_entity_poly.type
_entity_poly.pdbx_seq_one_letter_code
_entity_poly.pdbx_strand_id
1 'polypeptide(L)'
;NTTKKPIPVTLWLVCSGRFRQEVGGGLLLTFLSFHKKSKSSPPVTKNCNTKKNGFSTKTMERYPKRERGPSMLEKQLQRSYEEGVILAHTFSKKSASTNPAGWWMSEKLDGVRAYYNGENFYTRNGNKLKVPDFFFEGLPRGTECHLDGELYIGRGQFEACVSIVRSYDSRRAEEWRQIRFLVFDAPVVKGKIDLPYEERVAQSEKAVSSAPFATTVAITKCRGETHLEEALAEVLSQGGEGLMLREAGSLYERRRSHSLLKVKS
;
A
#
# COMPACT_ATOMS: atom_id res chain seq x y z
N ASN A 1 52.29 -25.09 9.64
CA ASN A 1 52.56 -24.27 8.44
C ASN A 1 51.24 -23.77 7.88
N THR A 2 51.05 -22.46 8.00
CA THR A 2 49.85 -21.68 7.73
C THR A 2 49.66 -21.40 6.25
N THR A 3 48.46 -21.62 5.71
CA THR A 3 48.01 -20.94 4.48
C THR A 3 46.52 -20.60 4.57
N LYS A 4 46.25 -19.39 5.11
CA LYS A 4 44.98 -18.67 4.92
C LYS A 4 44.91 -18.19 3.47
N LYS A 5 43.75 -18.33 2.81
CA LYS A 5 43.41 -17.58 1.58
C LYS A 5 42.19 -16.69 1.83
N PRO A 6 42.12 -15.50 1.20
CA PRO A 6 41.26 -14.40 1.64
C PRO A 6 39.87 -14.40 0.96
N ILE A 7 38.93 -13.77 1.65
CA ILE A 7 37.56 -13.43 1.22
C ILE A 7 37.60 -12.02 0.59
N PRO A 8 36.99 -11.76 -0.57
CA PRO A 8 36.80 -10.41 -1.06
C PRO A 8 35.53 -9.78 -0.48
N VAL A 9 35.70 -8.62 0.16
CA VAL A 9 34.65 -7.74 0.66
C VAL A 9 34.40 -6.68 -0.41
N THR A 10 33.21 -6.64 -1.01
CA THR A 10 32.85 -5.57 -1.95
C THR A 10 32.05 -4.50 -1.21
N LEU A 11 32.74 -3.39 -0.95
CA LEU A 11 32.27 -2.14 -0.37
C LEU A 11 31.62 -1.30 -1.48
N TRP A 12 30.34 -0.96 -1.38
CA TRP A 12 29.72 0.05 -2.25
C TRP A 12 29.88 1.44 -1.62
N LEU A 13 30.64 2.28 -2.32
CA LEU A 13 30.94 3.66 -1.98
C LEU A 13 29.74 4.57 -2.32
N VAL A 14 29.42 5.46 -1.39
CA VAL A 14 28.54 6.63 -1.56
C VAL A 14 29.24 7.67 -2.43
N CYS A 15 28.56 8.19 -3.45
CA CYS A 15 28.97 9.41 -4.14
C CYS A 15 27.81 10.40 -4.17
N SER A 16 27.94 11.45 -3.36
CA SER A 16 27.15 12.69 -3.42
C SER A 16 27.82 13.64 -4.41
N GLY A 17 27.05 14.23 -5.33
CA GLY A 17 27.56 15.20 -6.29
C GLY A 17 26.56 16.33 -6.54
N ARG A 18 26.76 17.46 -5.85
CA ARG A 18 26.16 18.78 -6.13
C ARG A 18 26.83 19.35 -7.37
N PHE A 19 26.05 19.95 -8.28
CA PHE A 19 26.60 20.91 -9.23
C PHE A 19 25.63 22.07 -9.43
N ARG A 20 26.16 23.29 -9.28
CA ARG A 20 25.52 24.59 -9.49
C ARG A 20 26.52 25.43 -10.30
N GLN A 21 25.98 26.50 -10.93
CA GLN A 21 26.64 27.60 -11.67
C GLN A 21 27.05 27.28 -13.11
N GLU A 22 26.99 28.20 -14.08
CA GLU A 22 26.32 29.50 -14.30
C GLU A 22 26.68 29.95 -15.75
N VAL A 23 26.16 31.10 -16.19
CA VAL A 23 26.46 31.93 -17.39
C VAL A 23 25.93 31.42 -18.74
N GLY A 24 25.31 32.23 -19.60
CA GLY A 24 25.06 33.67 -19.67
C GLY A 24 24.69 34.03 -21.13
N GLY A 25 24.03 35.17 -21.37
CA GLY A 25 23.91 35.76 -22.71
C GLY A 25 22.47 36.09 -23.13
N GLY A 26 22.09 37.35 -22.95
CA GLY A 26 20.83 37.90 -23.48
C GLY A 26 20.96 38.40 -24.91
N LEU A 27 19.80 38.66 -25.55
CA LEU A 27 19.65 39.80 -26.44
C LEU A 27 18.17 40.18 -26.57
N LEU A 28 17.94 41.47 -26.40
CA LEU A 28 16.74 42.26 -26.60
C LEU A 28 16.37 42.29 -28.11
N LEU A 29 15.08 42.29 -28.47
CA LEU A 29 14.46 43.30 -29.36
C LEU A 29 13.08 42.89 -29.92
N THR A 30 12.22 43.90 -29.95
CA THR A 30 11.16 44.23 -30.91
C THR A 30 9.80 43.52 -30.86
N PHE A 31 8.84 44.32 -30.38
CA PHE A 31 7.45 44.42 -30.84
C PHE A 31 7.30 44.27 -32.35
N LEU A 32 6.29 43.51 -32.78
CA LEU A 32 5.52 43.80 -33.97
C LEU A 32 4.06 43.33 -33.80
N SER A 33 3.19 44.31 -33.94
CA SER A 33 1.74 44.26 -33.87
C SER A 33 1.16 43.60 -35.13
N PHE A 34 0.06 42.86 -35.02
CA PHE A 34 -0.86 42.70 -36.15
C PHE A 34 -2.32 42.83 -35.70
N HIS A 35 -2.89 43.95 -36.13
CA HIS A 35 -4.32 44.28 -36.18
C HIS A 35 -5.12 43.29 -37.04
N LYS A 36 -6.39 43.07 -36.67
CA LYS A 36 -7.51 43.51 -37.53
C LYS A 36 -8.87 43.54 -36.82
N LYS A 37 -9.39 44.78 -36.78
CA LYS A 37 -10.74 45.26 -37.15
C LYS A 37 -11.95 44.66 -36.41
N SER A 38 -12.57 45.40 -35.49
CA SER A 38 -13.44 46.60 -35.65
C SER A 38 -14.87 46.29 -36.08
N LYS A 39 -15.84 46.74 -35.29
CA LYS A 39 -16.95 47.64 -35.72
C LYS A 39 -17.79 48.07 -34.49
N SER A 40 -17.66 49.33 -34.12
CA SER A 40 -18.71 50.17 -33.49
C SER A 40 -19.79 50.48 -34.55
N SER A 41 -21.05 50.87 -34.31
CA SER A 41 -21.71 51.83 -33.39
C SER A 41 -23.25 51.70 -33.63
N PRO A 42 -24.20 52.55 -33.13
CA PRO A 42 -24.31 53.45 -31.96
C PRO A 42 -25.64 53.18 -31.16
N PRO A 43 -26.09 54.02 -30.20
CA PRO A 43 -27.07 53.66 -29.17
C PRO A 43 -28.51 53.99 -29.55
N VAL A 44 -29.48 53.27 -28.98
CA VAL A 44 -30.89 53.66 -28.98
C VAL A 44 -31.35 53.85 -27.54
N THR A 45 -31.60 55.10 -27.21
CA THR A 45 -32.33 55.55 -26.03
C THR A 45 -33.79 55.13 -26.13
N LYS A 46 -34.31 54.45 -25.11
CA LYS A 46 -35.74 54.50 -24.78
C LYS A 46 -35.90 54.71 -23.28
N ASN A 47 -36.33 55.93 -22.93
CA ASN A 47 -36.99 56.20 -21.67
C ASN A 47 -38.28 55.39 -21.62
N CYS A 48 -38.43 54.55 -20.59
CA CYS A 48 -39.75 54.19 -20.09
C CYS A 48 -39.73 54.33 -18.57
N ASN A 49 -40.51 55.29 -18.11
CA ASN A 49 -40.73 55.63 -16.73
C ASN A 49 -41.77 54.64 -16.18
N THR A 50 -41.44 53.78 -15.22
CA THR A 50 -42.46 53.19 -14.33
C THR A 50 -41.87 52.65 -13.02
N LYS A 51 -42.36 53.25 -11.93
CA LYS A 51 -42.60 52.69 -10.59
C LYS A 51 -41.40 52.12 -9.82
N LYS A 52 -40.97 52.92 -8.83
CA LYS A 52 -40.25 52.47 -7.63
C LYS A 52 -41.06 51.35 -6.95
N ASN A 53 -40.56 50.13 -6.99
CA ASN A 53 -40.86 49.11 -5.98
C ASN A 53 -39.55 48.76 -5.29
N GLY A 54 -39.49 49.01 -3.97
CA GLY A 54 -38.35 48.68 -3.14
C GLY A 54 -38.12 47.17 -3.15
N PHE A 55 -36.98 46.75 -3.68
CA PHE A 55 -36.52 45.38 -3.56
C PHE A 55 -35.39 45.37 -2.51
N SER A 56 -35.71 44.80 -1.35
CA SER A 56 -34.76 44.53 -0.28
C SER A 56 -33.60 43.69 -0.84
N THR A 57 -32.37 44.16 -0.68
CA THR A 57 -31.17 43.36 -0.95
C THR A 57 -31.06 42.28 0.12
N LYS A 58 -31.77 41.17 -0.09
CA LYS A 58 -31.49 39.93 0.64
C LYS A 58 -30.08 39.49 0.29
N THR A 59 -29.19 39.57 1.26
CA THR A 59 -27.91 38.88 1.27
C THR A 59 -28.15 37.42 0.87
N MET A 60 -27.59 36.99 -0.26
CA MET A 60 -27.59 35.57 -0.62
C MET A 60 -26.68 34.86 0.38
N GLU A 61 -27.28 34.29 1.44
CA GLU A 61 -26.62 33.29 2.26
C GLU A 61 -26.08 32.19 1.34
N ARG A 62 -24.76 31.98 1.37
CA ARG A 62 -24.11 30.89 0.65
C ARG A 62 -24.72 29.59 1.13
N TYR A 63 -25.48 28.93 0.26
CA TYR A 63 -25.91 27.55 0.48
C TYR A 63 -24.67 26.69 0.78
N PRO A 64 -24.71 25.84 1.82
CA PRO A 64 -23.60 24.93 2.11
C PRO A 64 -23.40 24.03 0.89
N LYS A 65 -22.14 23.92 0.44
CA LYS A 65 -21.77 22.97 -0.62
C LYS A 65 -22.22 21.59 -0.15
N ARG A 66 -23.18 20.97 -0.84
CA ARG A 66 -23.51 19.55 -0.64
C ARG A 66 -22.21 18.75 -0.78
N GLU A 67 -21.80 18.09 0.30
CA GLU A 67 -20.72 17.12 0.23
C GLU A 67 -21.11 16.05 -0.79
N ARG A 68 -20.24 15.83 -1.79
CA ARG A 68 -20.47 14.78 -2.77
C ARG A 68 -20.36 13.44 -2.04
N GLY A 69 -21.42 12.64 -2.06
CA GLY A 69 -21.38 11.29 -1.52
C GLY A 69 -20.32 10.43 -2.23
N PRO A 70 -19.92 9.31 -1.62
CA PRO A 70 -18.84 8.47 -2.15
C PRO A 70 -19.18 7.96 -3.55
N SER A 71 -18.21 8.07 -4.44
CA SER A 71 -18.20 7.51 -5.78
C SER A 71 -18.47 6.00 -5.76
N MET A 72 -18.88 5.44 -6.90
CA MET A 72 -19.07 3.98 -7.04
C MET A 72 -17.81 3.19 -6.69
N LEU A 73 -16.64 3.73 -7.05
CA LEU A 73 -15.34 3.15 -6.71
C LEU A 73 -15.11 3.16 -5.20
N GLU A 74 -15.35 4.28 -4.52
CA GLU A 74 -15.23 4.36 -3.06
C GLU A 74 -16.20 3.40 -2.37
N LYS A 75 -17.44 3.27 -2.86
CA LYS A 75 -18.41 2.27 -2.34
C LYS A 75 -17.97 0.83 -2.61
N GLN A 76 -17.28 0.57 -3.71
CA GLN A 76 -16.76 -0.76 -4.04
C GLN A 76 -15.55 -1.11 -3.18
N LEU A 77 -14.67 -0.14 -2.92
CA LEU A 77 -13.52 -0.29 -2.04
C LEU A 77 -13.94 -0.42 -0.57
N GLN A 78 -14.96 0.33 -0.15
CA GLN A 78 -15.60 0.20 1.16
C GLN A 78 -16.19 -1.21 1.31
N ARG A 79 -17.00 -1.68 0.35
CA ARG A 79 -17.52 -3.06 0.39
C ARG A 79 -16.42 -4.11 0.38
N SER A 80 -15.34 -3.86 -0.34
CA SER A 80 -14.24 -4.81 -0.42
C SER A 80 -13.63 -5.12 0.95
N TYR A 81 -13.51 -4.16 1.89
CA TYR A 81 -12.99 -4.54 3.23
C TYR A 81 -14.01 -5.34 4.06
N GLU A 82 -15.32 -5.08 3.90
CA GLU A 82 -16.40 -5.78 4.63
C GLU A 82 -16.50 -7.24 4.20
N GLU A 83 -16.19 -7.52 2.93
CA GLU A 83 -16.11 -8.87 2.38
C GLU A 83 -14.95 -9.70 2.96
N GLY A 84 -14.06 -9.09 3.73
CA GLY A 84 -12.99 -9.77 4.46
C GLY A 84 -11.69 -9.91 3.68
N VAL A 85 -10.79 -10.75 4.18
CA VAL A 85 -9.44 -10.96 3.63
C VAL A 85 -9.29 -12.38 3.10
N ILE A 86 -8.30 -12.61 2.24
CA ILE A 86 -8.04 -13.97 1.72
C ILE A 86 -7.59 -14.91 2.83
N LEU A 87 -8.11 -16.13 2.85
CA LEU A 87 -7.76 -17.15 3.83
C LEU A 87 -7.11 -18.37 3.16
N ALA A 88 -6.08 -18.91 3.79
CA ALA A 88 -5.33 -20.03 3.24
C ALA A 88 -6.02 -21.38 3.48
N HIS A 89 -5.95 -22.30 2.51
CA HIS A 89 -6.11 -23.73 2.76
C HIS A 89 -4.81 -24.34 3.31
N THR A 90 -4.88 -25.53 3.89
CA THR A 90 -3.67 -26.28 4.28
C THR A 90 -3.13 -27.02 3.06
N PHE A 91 -1.82 -26.89 2.80
CA PHE A 91 -1.14 -27.69 1.78
C PHE A 91 -1.11 -29.16 2.20
N SER A 92 -1.40 -30.07 1.26
CA SER A 92 -1.42 -31.52 1.51
C SER A 92 -0.66 -32.25 0.40
N LYS A 93 0.41 -32.98 0.77
CA LYS A 93 1.19 -33.81 -0.15
C LYS A 93 0.38 -34.97 -0.74
N LYS A 94 -0.71 -35.38 -0.09
CA LYS A 94 -1.57 -36.50 -0.54
C LYS A 94 -2.54 -36.10 -1.64
N SER A 95 -2.71 -34.80 -1.88
CA SER A 95 -3.50 -34.29 -2.99
C SER A 95 -2.61 -34.27 -4.23
N ALA A 96 -2.80 -35.25 -5.13
CA ALA A 96 -2.10 -35.31 -6.42
C ALA A 96 -2.32 -34.06 -7.30
N SER A 97 -3.21 -33.16 -6.90
CA SER A 97 -3.60 -31.96 -7.65
C SER A 97 -2.77 -30.71 -7.34
N THR A 98 -1.85 -30.73 -6.35
CA THR A 98 -1.15 -29.50 -5.93
C THR A 98 0.36 -29.63 -6.08
N ASN A 99 0.84 -29.61 -7.32
CA ASN A 99 2.27 -29.45 -7.58
C ASN A 99 2.71 -28.03 -7.15
N PRO A 100 3.63 -27.88 -6.18
CA PRO A 100 4.03 -26.57 -5.68
C PRO A 100 5.02 -25.86 -6.64
N ALA A 101 5.53 -26.55 -7.67
CA ALA A 101 6.44 -25.94 -8.63
C ALA A 101 5.79 -24.73 -9.33
N GLY A 102 6.51 -23.62 -9.37
CA GLY A 102 6.04 -22.39 -9.98
C GLY A 102 5.21 -21.48 -9.06
N TRP A 103 4.80 -21.95 -7.89
CA TRP A 103 4.17 -21.11 -6.87
C TRP A 103 5.19 -20.19 -6.22
N TRP A 104 4.71 -19.08 -5.67
CA TRP A 104 5.51 -18.19 -4.84
C TRP A 104 5.48 -18.65 -3.39
N MET A 105 6.62 -18.58 -2.73
CA MET A 105 6.83 -19.08 -1.37
C MET A 105 7.39 -17.98 -0.49
N SER A 106 6.84 -17.83 0.71
CA SER A 106 7.31 -16.91 1.75
C SER A 106 7.24 -17.56 3.12
N GLU A 107 7.98 -17.03 4.10
CA GLU A 107 7.85 -17.46 5.49
C GLU A 107 6.43 -17.19 6.01
N LYS A 108 5.86 -18.18 6.69
CA LYS A 108 4.65 -17.97 7.48
C LYS A 108 5.05 -17.27 8.77
N LEU A 109 4.59 -16.04 8.92
CA LEU A 109 4.79 -15.24 10.10
C LEU A 109 3.76 -15.57 11.17
N ASP A 110 4.21 -15.61 12.42
CA ASP A 110 3.39 -15.77 13.62
C ASP A 110 3.25 -14.42 14.33
N GLY A 111 2.31 -13.60 13.83
CA GLY A 111 2.08 -12.24 14.31
C GLY A 111 0.61 -11.89 14.39
N VAL A 112 0.28 -10.61 14.24
CA VAL A 112 -1.11 -10.14 14.18
C VAL A 112 -1.42 -9.62 12.78
N ARG A 113 -2.20 -10.37 12.00
CA ARG A 113 -2.63 -9.94 10.67
C ARG A 113 -3.30 -8.58 10.70
N ALA A 114 -2.83 -7.70 9.82
CA ALA A 114 -3.34 -6.35 9.66
C ALA A 114 -3.53 -6.01 8.18
N TYR A 115 -4.71 -5.47 7.87
CA TYR A 115 -5.05 -4.95 6.56
C TYR A 115 -5.08 -3.42 6.64
N TYR A 116 -4.26 -2.76 5.83
CA TYR A 116 -4.22 -1.30 5.73
C TYR A 116 -4.99 -0.85 4.49
N ASN A 117 -6.05 -0.07 4.68
CA ASN A 117 -6.94 0.36 3.60
C ASN A 117 -6.56 1.72 2.98
N GLY A 118 -5.31 2.18 3.18
CA GLY A 118 -4.89 3.52 2.76
C GLY A 118 -5.22 4.64 3.77
N GLU A 119 -5.90 4.30 4.88
CA GLU A 119 -6.21 5.26 5.94
C GLU A 119 -5.97 4.66 7.33
N ASN A 120 -6.50 3.46 7.57
CA ASN A 120 -6.53 2.79 8.86
C ASN A 120 -6.10 1.33 8.73
N PHE A 121 -5.65 0.76 9.84
CA PHE A 121 -5.38 -0.67 9.97
C PHE A 121 -6.60 -1.41 10.54
N TYR A 122 -6.81 -2.62 10.04
CA TYR A 122 -7.92 -3.50 10.43
C TYR A 122 -7.41 -4.91 10.69
N THR A 123 -8.00 -5.57 11.68
CA THR A 123 -7.79 -7.01 11.92
C THR A 123 -8.42 -7.84 10.82
N ARG A 124 -8.09 -9.14 10.77
CA ARG A 124 -8.73 -10.14 9.91
C ARG A 124 -10.26 -10.09 9.89
N ASN A 125 -10.89 -9.78 11.03
CA ASN A 125 -12.34 -9.78 11.18
C ASN A 125 -12.96 -8.38 10.98
N GLY A 126 -12.22 -7.41 10.43
CA GLY A 126 -12.73 -6.07 10.12
C GLY A 126 -12.74 -5.09 11.30
N ASN A 127 -12.23 -5.46 12.47
CA ASN A 127 -12.12 -4.51 13.59
C ASN A 127 -10.97 -3.53 13.36
N LYS A 128 -11.23 -2.22 13.50
CA LYS A 128 -10.21 -1.17 13.42
C LYS A 128 -9.17 -1.34 14.53
N LEU A 129 -7.90 -1.34 14.16
CA LEU A 129 -6.77 -1.34 15.08
C LEU A 129 -6.47 0.09 15.52
N LYS A 130 -6.15 0.26 16.80
CA LYS A 130 -5.56 1.51 17.30
C LYS A 130 -4.05 1.40 17.07
N VAL A 131 -3.50 2.36 16.34
CA VAL A 131 -2.10 2.38 15.90
C VAL A 131 -1.54 3.78 16.15
N PRO A 132 -0.27 3.94 16.60
CA PRO A 132 0.36 5.24 16.75
C PRO A 132 0.50 5.99 15.43
N ASP A 133 0.41 7.32 15.47
CA ASP A 133 0.45 8.18 14.28
C ASP A 133 1.74 8.00 13.45
N PHE A 134 2.88 7.82 14.12
CA PHE A 134 4.17 7.62 13.43
C PHE A 134 4.21 6.33 12.60
N PHE A 135 3.37 5.35 12.91
CA PHE A 135 3.36 4.08 12.18
C PHE A 135 2.72 4.22 10.79
N PHE A 136 1.98 5.32 10.55
CA PHE A 136 1.43 5.66 9.25
C PHE A 136 2.42 6.44 8.35
N GLU A 137 3.57 6.83 8.88
CA GLU A 137 4.58 7.58 8.13
C GLU A 137 5.03 6.78 6.88
N GLY A 138 5.05 7.43 5.73
CA GLY A 138 5.48 6.84 4.46
C GLY A 138 4.53 5.79 3.85
N LEU A 139 3.40 5.46 4.50
CA LEU A 139 2.40 4.56 3.92
C LEU A 139 1.55 5.25 2.85
N PRO A 140 1.11 4.51 1.81
CA PRO A 140 0.25 5.04 0.75
C PRO A 140 -1.08 5.54 1.32
N ARG A 141 -1.71 6.51 0.65
CA ARG A 141 -2.98 7.08 1.12
C ARG A 141 -4.13 6.78 0.16
N GLY A 142 -5.33 6.61 0.74
CA GLY A 142 -6.55 6.35 -0.01
C GLY A 142 -6.43 5.14 -0.92
N THR A 143 -6.81 5.28 -2.19
CA THR A 143 -6.93 4.17 -3.14
C THR A 143 -5.64 3.86 -3.90
N GLU A 144 -4.53 4.51 -3.54
CA GLU A 144 -3.23 4.32 -4.19
C GLU A 144 -2.76 2.87 -4.05
N CYS A 145 -2.71 2.37 -2.80
CA CYS A 145 -2.37 0.98 -2.54
C CYS A 145 -2.90 0.56 -1.16
N HIS A 146 -3.75 -0.47 -1.12
CA HIS A 146 -4.11 -1.15 0.12
C HIS A 146 -3.14 -2.31 0.33
N LEU A 147 -2.77 -2.57 1.58
CA LEU A 147 -1.73 -3.52 1.93
C LEU A 147 -2.29 -4.59 2.87
N ASP A 148 -1.95 -5.85 2.64
CA ASP A 148 -2.25 -6.97 3.54
C ASP A 148 -0.93 -7.56 4.03
N GLY A 149 -0.82 -7.69 5.35
CA GLY A 149 0.43 -8.03 6.00
C GLY A 149 0.24 -8.50 7.43
N GLU A 150 1.36 -8.70 8.10
CA GLU A 150 1.43 -9.13 9.49
C GLU A 150 2.13 -8.05 10.33
N LEU A 151 1.53 -7.64 11.46
CA LEU A 151 2.27 -6.95 12.50
C LEU A 151 3.14 -7.97 13.21
N TYR A 152 4.45 -7.74 13.23
CA TYR A 152 5.43 -8.74 13.58
C TYR A 152 6.63 -8.13 14.32
N ILE A 153 7.11 -8.83 15.34
CA ILE A 153 8.29 -8.42 16.14
C ILE A 153 9.49 -9.32 15.82
N GLY A 154 9.25 -10.62 15.71
CA GLY A 154 10.28 -11.63 15.55
C GLY A 154 9.74 -13.03 15.82
N ARG A 155 10.56 -14.04 15.54
CA ARG A 155 10.20 -15.45 15.76
C ARG A 155 10.00 -15.72 17.24
N GLY A 156 8.95 -16.47 17.58
CA GLY A 156 8.57 -16.77 18.98
C GLY A 156 8.11 -15.56 19.80
N GLN A 157 7.82 -14.41 19.16
CA GLN A 157 7.37 -13.18 19.83
C GLN A 157 5.88 -12.89 19.63
N PHE A 158 5.08 -13.92 19.31
CA PHE A 158 3.64 -13.77 19.06
C PHE A 158 2.90 -13.14 20.26
N GLU A 159 3.08 -13.67 21.46
CA GLU A 159 2.41 -13.17 22.67
C GLU A 159 2.78 -11.71 22.99
N ALA A 160 4.06 -11.35 22.81
CA ALA A 160 4.52 -9.98 22.96
C ALA A 160 3.84 -9.06 21.93
N CYS A 161 3.79 -9.47 20.67
CA CYS A 161 3.14 -8.73 19.59
C CYS A 161 1.65 -8.50 19.86
N VAL A 162 0.94 -9.56 20.26
CA VAL A 162 -0.48 -9.49 20.63
C VAL A 162 -0.69 -8.53 21.81
N SER A 163 0.15 -8.61 22.83
CA SER A 163 0.07 -7.74 24.02
C SER A 163 0.16 -6.26 23.65
N ILE A 164 1.14 -5.88 22.82
CA ILE A 164 1.34 -4.49 22.41
C ILE A 164 0.20 -3.99 21.52
N VAL A 165 -0.22 -4.80 20.54
CA VAL A 165 -1.30 -4.42 19.61
C VAL A 165 -2.63 -4.25 20.34
N ARG A 166 -2.95 -5.13 21.30
CA ARG A 166 -4.23 -5.08 22.05
C ARG A 166 -4.25 -4.01 23.12
N SER A 167 -3.12 -3.75 23.76
CA SER A 167 -3.04 -2.85 24.92
C SER A 167 -2.68 -1.41 24.55
N TYR A 168 -2.66 -1.09 23.25
CA TYR A 168 -2.23 0.23 22.80
C TYR A 168 -3.12 1.36 23.35
N ASP A 169 -2.45 2.28 24.02
CA ASP A 169 -2.87 3.64 24.27
C ASP A 169 -1.70 4.61 23.99
N SER A 170 -1.97 5.91 23.98
CA SER A 170 -0.95 6.92 23.64
C SER A 170 0.28 6.92 24.54
N ARG A 171 0.18 6.42 25.78
CA ARG A 171 1.32 6.35 26.73
C ARG A 171 2.26 5.19 26.40
N ARG A 172 1.78 4.18 25.68
CA ARG A 172 2.52 2.99 25.26
C ARG A 172 2.96 3.04 23.79
N ALA A 173 2.87 4.21 23.15
CA ALA A 173 3.21 4.38 21.74
C ALA A 173 4.63 3.91 21.40
N GLU A 174 5.58 4.10 22.30
CA GLU A 174 6.98 3.71 22.08
C GLU A 174 7.18 2.18 21.96
N GLU A 175 6.30 1.36 22.56
CA GLU A 175 6.36 -0.11 22.43
C GLU A 175 6.14 -0.57 20.98
N TRP A 176 5.46 0.23 20.16
CA TRP A 176 5.25 -0.09 18.75
C TRP A 176 6.52 0.03 17.90
N ARG A 177 7.60 0.64 18.40
CA ARG A 177 8.86 0.75 17.64
C ARG A 177 9.52 -0.60 17.37
N GLN A 178 9.19 -1.63 18.14
CA GLN A 178 9.66 -3.00 17.91
C GLN A 178 8.81 -3.76 16.88
N ILE A 179 7.62 -3.26 16.56
CA ILE A 179 6.73 -3.87 15.56
C ILE A 179 7.16 -3.42 14.16
N ARG A 180 7.09 -4.34 13.21
CA ARG A 180 7.12 -4.08 11.78
C ARG A 180 5.84 -4.59 11.14
N PHE A 181 5.36 -3.86 10.14
CA PHE A 181 4.29 -4.32 9.26
C PHE A 181 4.91 -5.03 8.06
N LEU A 182 4.90 -6.36 8.09
CA LEU A 182 5.46 -7.21 7.04
C LEU A 182 4.38 -7.53 6.00
N VAL A 183 4.45 -6.84 4.88
CA VAL A 183 3.46 -6.89 3.80
C VAL A 183 3.72 -8.09 2.89
N PHE A 184 2.67 -8.84 2.56
CA PHE A 184 2.76 -10.00 1.66
C PHE A 184 1.82 -9.92 0.45
N ASP A 185 0.88 -8.97 0.41
CA ASP A 185 0.00 -8.72 -0.73
C ASP A 185 -0.49 -7.26 -0.78
N ALA A 186 -0.99 -6.81 -1.93
CA ALA A 186 -1.61 -5.50 -2.13
C ALA A 186 -2.97 -5.63 -2.82
N PRO A 187 -4.07 -5.85 -2.07
CA PRO A 187 -5.37 -6.23 -2.65
C PRO A 187 -6.04 -5.14 -3.50
N VAL A 188 -5.58 -3.90 -3.36
CA VAL A 188 -6.04 -2.76 -4.17
C VAL A 188 -4.82 -1.98 -4.60
N VAL A 189 -4.72 -1.68 -5.90
CA VAL A 189 -3.65 -0.83 -6.44
C VAL A 189 -4.25 0.15 -7.43
N LYS A 190 -4.10 1.45 -7.17
CA LYS A 190 -4.65 2.55 -7.98
C LYS A 190 -6.14 2.35 -8.28
N GLY A 191 -6.89 1.90 -7.28
CA GLY A 191 -8.32 1.55 -7.38
C GLY A 191 -8.65 0.24 -8.10
N LYS A 192 -7.68 -0.50 -8.64
CA LYS A 192 -7.90 -1.81 -9.26
C LYS A 192 -7.89 -2.93 -8.21
N ILE A 193 -8.74 -3.94 -8.39
CA ILE A 193 -8.94 -5.05 -7.44
C ILE A 193 -8.66 -6.43 -8.06
N ASP A 194 -8.41 -6.48 -9.35
CA ASP A 194 -8.35 -7.66 -10.21
C ASP A 194 -6.96 -7.85 -10.83
N LEU A 195 -5.92 -7.33 -10.15
CA LEU A 195 -4.54 -7.49 -10.60
C LEU A 195 -3.98 -8.88 -10.24
N PRO A 196 -3.11 -9.47 -11.09
CA PRO A 196 -2.34 -10.67 -10.78
C PRO A 196 -1.42 -10.47 -9.57
N TYR A 197 -1.09 -11.56 -8.86
CA TYR A 197 -0.30 -11.51 -7.62
C TYR A 197 1.05 -10.80 -7.78
N GLU A 198 1.78 -11.06 -8.85
CA GLU A 198 3.09 -10.50 -9.12
C GLU A 198 3.04 -8.97 -9.26
N GLU A 199 1.99 -8.46 -9.91
CA GLU A 199 1.77 -7.02 -10.00
C GLU A 199 1.44 -6.41 -8.64
N ARG A 200 0.65 -7.11 -7.81
CA ARG A 200 0.32 -6.63 -6.45
C ARG A 200 1.57 -6.57 -5.57
N VAL A 201 2.40 -7.62 -5.58
CA VAL A 201 3.66 -7.65 -4.81
C VAL A 201 4.61 -6.53 -5.24
N ALA A 202 4.86 -6.38 -6.54
CA ALA A 202 5.75 -5.35 -7.05
C ALA A 202 5.28 -3.92 -6.70
N GLN A 203 3.97 -3.71 -6.54
CA GLN A 203 3.41 -2.43 -6.12
C GLN A 203 3.47 -2.26 -4.61
N SER A 204 3.31 -3.34 -3.83
CA SER A 204 3.49 -3.31 -2.38
C SER A 204 4.92 -2.90 -1.99
N GLU A 205 5.95 -3.39 -2.70
CA GLU A 205 7.35 -3.03 -2.48
C GLU A 205 7.59 -1.53 -2.68
N LYS A 206 7.02 -0.97 -3.75
CA LYS A 206 7.10 0.48 -4.02
C LYS A 206 6.37 1.27 -2.95
N ALA A 207 5.17 0.82 -2.57
CA ALA A 207 4.31 1.50 -1.61
C ALA A 207 4.93 1.63 -0.22
N VAL A 208 5.70 0.63 0.23
CA VAL A 208 6.34 0.66 1.56
C VAL A 208 7.78 1.15 1.54
N SER A 209 8.35 1.47 0.37
CA SER A 209 9.77 1.85 0.23
C SER A 209 10.19 3.06 1.07
N SER A 210 9.25 3.95 1.40
CA SER A 210 9.48 5.13 2.25
C SER A 210 8.95 5.00 3.68
N ALA A 211 8.32 3.87 4.01
CA ALA A 211 7.69 3.65 5.31
C ALA A 211 8.70 3.07 6.32
N PRO A 212 9.03 3.77 7.43
CA PRO A 212 10.07 3.33 8.35
C PRO A 212 9.70 2.06 9.15
N PHE A 213 8.41 1.75 9.27
CA PHE A 213 7.90 0.62 10.04
C PHE A 213 7.24 -0.47 9.18
N ALA A 214 7.33 -0.38 7.85
CA ALA A 214 6.78 -1.38 6.95
C ALA A 214 7.82 -1.86 5.94
N THR A 215 7.75 -3.14 5.58
CA THR A 215 8.56 -3.74 4.50
C THR A 215 7.79 -4.93 3.94
N THR A 216 8.16 -5.40 2.75
CA THR A 216 7.61 -6.64 2.21
C THR A 216 8.32 -7.86 2.75
N VAL A 217 7.62 -9.00 2.76
CA VAL A 217 8.23 -10.31 3.05
C VAL A 217 9.10 -10.74 1.87
N ALA A 218 10.14 -11.53 2.15
CA ALA A 218 10.90 -12.19 1.10
C ALA A 218 10.03 -13.26 0.40
N ILE A 219 9.98 -13.21 -0.93
CA ILE A 219 9.22 -14.13 -1.76
C ILE A 219 10.16 -14.81 -2.75
N THR A 220 10.10 -16.13 -2.82
CA THR A 220 10.93 -16.94 -3.73
C THR A 220 10.06 -17.91 -4.51
N LYS A 221 10.40 -18.16 -5.78
CA LYS A 221 9.66 -19.14 -6.58
C LYS A 221 10.01 -20.56 -6.15
N CYS A 222 8.99 -21.36 -5.84
CA CYS A 222 9.14 -22.76 -5.49
C CYS A 222 9.52 -23.56 -6.75
N ARG A 223 10.52 -24.44 -6.60
CA ARG A 223 11.08 -25.24 -7.72
C ARG A 223 10.47 -26.65 -7.78
N GLY A 224 9.66 -27.00 -6.79
CA GLY A 224 9.11 -28.34 -6.60
C GLY A 224 9.15 -28.75 -5.14
N GLU A 225 8.71 -29.98 -4.86
CA GLU A 225 8.53 -30.50 -3.50
C GLU A 225 9.82 -30.52 -2.69
N THR A 226 10.95 -30.95 -3.27
CA THR A 226 12.24 -30.96 -2.57
C THR A 226 12.64 -29.56 -2.09
N HIS A 227 12.52 -28.54 -2.94
CA HIS A 227 12.82 -27.15 -2.55
C HIS A 227 11.87 -26.65 -1.45
N LEU A 228 10.60 -27.05 -1.50
CA LEU A 228 9.62 -26.71 -0.46
C LEU A 228 9.98 -27.33 0.89
N GLU A 229 10.40 -28.60 0.90
CA GLU A 229 10.79 -29.31 2.11
C GLU A 229 12.08 -28.75 2.72
N GLU A 230 13.08 -28.46 1.90
CA GLU A 230 14.33 -27.81 2.32
C GLU A 230 14.06 -26.45 2.96
N ALA A 231 13.27 -25.59 2.28
CA ALA A 231 12.92 -24.28 2.80
C ALA A 231 12.08 -24.35 4.08
N LEU A 232 11.18 -25.34 4.19
CA LEU A 232 10.40 -25.56 5.41
C LEU A 232 11.31 -25.97 6.57
N ALA A 233 12.20 -26.93 6.35
CA ALA A 233 13.15 -27.39 7.35
C ALA A 233 14.07 -26.24 7.82
N GLU A 234 14.55 -25.42 6.89
CA GLU A 234 15.36 -24.24 7.20
C GLU A 234 14.59 -23.26 8.09
N VAL A 235 13.38 -22.84 7.70
CA VAL A 235 12.56 -21.91 8.48
C VAL A 235 12.27 -22.45 9.89
N LEU A 236 11.90 -23.73 9.99
CA LEU A 236 11.62 -24.38 11.28
C LEU A 236 12.88 -24.45 12.16
N SER A 237 14.05 -24.76 11.58
CA SER A 237 15.33 -24.85 12.31
C SER A 237 15.72 -23.52 12.97
N GLN A 238 15.24 -22.41 12.42
CA GLN A 238 15.50 -21.07 12.92
C GLN A 238 14.32 -20.51 13.74
N GLY A 239 13.35 -21.35 14.13
CA GLY A 239 12.20 -21.00 14.98
C GLY A 239 11.03 -20.34 14.26
N GLY A 240 10.97 -20.36 12.93
CA GLY A 240 9.84 -19.85 12.16
C GLY A 240 8.63 -20.78 12.20
N GLU A 241 7.45 -20.29 11.82
CA GLU A 241 6.20 -21.06 11.97
C GLU A 241 5.93 -22.03 10.82
N GLY A 242 6.48 -21.77 9.64
CA GLY A 242 6.26 -22.56 8.43
C GLY A 242 6.34 -21.72 7.18
N LEU A 243 5.64 -22.12 6.12
CA LEU A 243 5.64 -21.41 4.84
C LEU A 243 4.23 -21.08 4.36
N MET A 244 4.14 -20.06 3.54
CA MET A 244 2.97 -19.70 2.75
C MET A 244 3.28 -19.92 1.27
N LEU A 245 2.33 -20.51 0.55
CA LEU A 245 2.38 -20.68 -0.90
C LEU A 245 1.29 -19.86 -1.55
N ARG A 246 1.65 -19.15 -2.61
CA ARG A 246 0.75 -18.33 -3.41
C ARG A 246 0.84 -18.72 -4.88
N GLU A 247 -0.29 -19.03 -5.48
CA GLU A 247 -0.36 -19.42 -6.89
C GLU A 247 0.01 -18.24 -7.80
N ALA A 248 0.85 -18.50 -8.81
CA ALA A 248 1.27 -17.49 -9.77
C ALA A 248 0.07 -16.96 -10.58
N GLY A 249 0.04 -15.65 -10.85
CA GLY A 249 -1.05 -15.00 -11.58
C GLY A 249 -2.40 -14.95 -10.85
N SER A 250 -2.52 -15.50 -9.66
CA SER A 250 -3.80 -15.59 -8.93
C SER A 250 -4.35 -14.24 -8.51
N LEU A 251 -5.67 -14.09 -8.58
CA LEU A 251 -6.39 -12.90 -8.10
C LEU A 251 -6.57 -12.90 -6.59
N TYR A 252 -6.79 -11.73 -6.00
CA TYR A 252 -7.08 -11.62 -4.57
C TYR A 252 -8.55 -11.97 -4.29
N GLU A 253 -8.78 -13.12 -3.63
CA GLU A 253 -10.13 -13.58 -3.29
C GLU A 253 -10.44 -13.33 -1.81
N ARG A 254 -11.54 -12.66 -1.51
CA ARG A 254 -11.97 -12.34 -0.13
C ARG A 254 -12.70 -13.49 0.55
N ARG A 255 -12.10 -14.68 0.46
CA ARG A 255 -12.62 -15.91 1.06
C ARG A 255 -11.47 -16.86 1.29
N ARG A 256 -11.78 -18.05 1.80
CA ARG A 256 -10.83 -19.15 1.73
C ARG A 256 -10.60 -19.52 0.26
N SER A 257 -9.33 -19.57 -0.13
CA SER A 257 -8.93 -19.78 -1.52
C SER A 257 -7.86 -20.85 -1.64
N HIS A 258 -7.98 -21.64 -2.70
CA HIS A 258 -6.97 -22.63 -3.09
C HIS A 258 -5.71 -21.97 -3.67
N SER A 259 -5.77 -20.71 -4.10
CA SER A 259 -4.59 -19.95 -4.57
C SER A 259 -3.67 -19.47 -3.45
N LEU A 260 -4.05 -19.69 -2.18
CA LEU A 260 -3.24 -19.41 -1.01
C LEU A 260 -3.21 -20.64 -0.09
N LEU A 261 -2.02 -21.20 0.14
CA LEU A 261 -1.85 -22.38 0.97
C LEU A 261 -0.88 -22.10 2.11
N LYS A 262 -1.14 -22.68 3.28
CA LYS A 262 -0.20 -22.72 4.41
C LYS A 262 0.43 -24.09 4.49
N VAL A 263 1.75 -24.12 4.64
CA VAL A 263 2.55 -25.34 4.80
C VAL A 263 3.04 -25.37 6.24
N LYS A 264 2.74 -26.46 6.94
CA LYS A 264 3.18 -26.72 8.31
C LYS A 264 3.81 -28.11 8.36
N SER A 265 4.65 -28.34 9.36
CA SER A 265 5.16 -29.68 9.70
C SER A 265 4.04 -30.67 9.97
#